data_AF-A0A6P8B6A0-F1
#
_entry.id   AF-A0A6P8B6A0-F1
#
_cell.length_a   1.000
_cell.length_b   1.000
_cell.length_c   1.000
_cell.angle_alpha   90.00
_cell.angle_beta   90.00
_cell.angle_gamma   90.00
#
_symmetry.space_group_name_H-M   'P 1'
#
loop_
_entity.id
_entity.type
_entity.pdbx_description
1 polymer ?
#
loop_
_entity_poly.entity_id
_entity_poly.type
_entity_poly.pdbx_seq_one_letter_code
_entity_poly.pdbx_strand_id
1 'polypeptide(L)'
;MAQSAEKSREAQVDPAILANVAETRWAKAKCLRVRLSSGHEESYFLKHYNFNKDQPPVEELCRMMARLHSRSVSPNGIWEVFFSRGLRHVLNLRDQRATPDPDPDAMLPELFDRVIPRLLRPLETGGRKIKPCLVHGGLWYGNVSVDDDTGRPIIYDPSGFWGHHEYELGNWRSSRNKLTNYMSTYYKYMEPSKPVEDFDGRNLLYSLRFHTNACTHFPDEEQRVNMIKDDVRELLRRYPPGCLPAVDAGNQQPSVPPNLAQSEIASHG
;
A
#
# COMPACT_ATOMS: atom_id res chain seq x y z
N MET A 1 -19.04 -31.91 -41.63
CA MET A 1 -19.01 -30.44 -41.51
C MET A 1 -20.21 -30.00 -40.69
N ALA A 2 -20.01 -29.57 -39.45
CA ALA A 2 -20.86 -28.66 -38.67
C ALA A 2 -20.22 -28.50 -37.28
N GLN A 3 -19.32 -27.53 -37.11
CA GLN A 3 -18.91 -27.05 -35.79
C GLN A 3 -19.92 -25.99 -35.35
N SER A 4 -20.52 -26.24 -34.19
CA SER A 4 -21.44 -25.34 -33.49
C SER A 4 -20.71 -24.10 -33.01
N ALA A 5 -21.19 -22.92 -33.42
CA ALA A 5 -20.73 -21.63 -32.92
C ALA A 5 -21.48 -21.29 -31.62
N GLU A 6 -20.83 -21.51 -30.49
CA GLU A 6 -21.32 -21.07 -29.19
C GLU A 6 -21.05 -19.56 -29.05
N LYS A 7 -22.02 -18.74 -29.45
CA LYS A 7 -22.02 -17.30 -29.19
C LYS A 7 -22.20 -17.08 -27.68
N SER A 8 -21.15 -16.56 -27.06
CA SER A 8 -21.13 -16.03 -25.70
C SER A 8 -22.31 -15.09 -25.51
N ARG A 9 -23.25 -15.44 -24.62
CA ARG A 9 -24.30 -14.52 -24.17
C ARG A 9 -23.68 -13.51 -23.22
N GLU A 10 -23.27 -12.35 -23.73
CA GLU A 10 -23.02 -11.18 -22.88
C GLU A 10 -24.32 -10.85 -22.15
N ALA A 11 -24.27 -10.80 -20.81
CA ALA A 11 -25.40 -10.37 -20.01
C ALA A 11 -25.72 -8.90 -20.33
N GLN A 12 -26.89 -8.64 -20.94
CA GLN A 12 -27.38 -7.28 -21.14
C GLN A 12 -27.80 -6.69 -19.79
N VAL A 13 -27.06 -5.70 -19.31
CA VAL A 13 -27.41 -4.89 -18.14
C VAL A 13 -28.30 -3.74 -18.62
N ASP A 14 -29.43 -3.51 -17.95
CA ASP A 14 -30.37 -2.43 -18.28
C ASP A 14 -29.69 -1.04 -18.14
N PRO A 15 -29.61 -0.23 -19.21
CA PRO A 15 -29.03 1.11 -19.16
C PRO A 15 -29.70 2.05 -18.17
N ALA A 16 -31.00 1.86 -17.85
CA ALA A 16 -31.74 2.69 -16.91
C ALA A 16 -31.23 2.54 -15.46
N ILE A 17 -30.49 1.47 -15.16
CA ILE A 17 -29.95 1.16 -13.84
C ILE A 17 -28.52 1.72 -13.65
N LEU A 18 -27.89 2.18 -14.73
CA LEU A 18 -26.51 2.67 -14.75
C LEU A 18 -26.47 4.20 -14.88
N ALA A 19 -26.15 4.90 -13.79
CA ALA A 19 -25.89 6.33 -13.82
C ALA A 19 -24.38 6.60 -13.92
N ASN A 20 -23.94 7.40 -14.90
CA ASN A 20 -22.56 7.89 -14.94
C ASN A 20 -22.35 8.91 -13.81
N VAL A 21 -21.36 8.67 -12.94
CA VAL A 21 -21.09 9.54 -11.77
C VAL A 21 -19.82 10.36 -11.96
N ALA A 22 -18.86 9.85 -12.74
CA ALA A 22 -17.68 10.59 -13.18
C ALA A 22 -17.11 9.95 -14.45
N GLU A 23 -16.79 10.75 -15.47
CA GLU A 23 -16.23 10.28 -16.74
C GLU A 23 -15.00 11.12 -17.12
N THR A 24 -13.91 10.44 -17.40
CA THR A 24 -12.70 10.98 -18.02
C THR A 24 -12.39 10.14 -19.25
N ARG A 25 -11.41 10.57 -20.07
CA ARG A 25 -11.01 9.81 -21.26
C ARG A 25 -10.59 8.36 -20.97
N TRP A 26 -10.01 8.08 -19.80
CA TRP A 26 -9.42 6.77 -19.44
C TRP A 26 -10.12 6.07 -18.25
N ALA A 27 -11.10 6.71 -17.61
CA ALA A 27 -11.87 6.11 -16.52
C ALA A 27 -13.35 6.52 -16.60
N LYS A 28 -14.23 5.54 -16.45
CA LYS A 28 -15.68 5.73 -16.29
C LYS A 28 -16.11 5.13 -14.96
N ALA A 29 -16.74 5.92 -14.10
CA ALA A 29 -17.40 5.44 -12.90
C ALA A 29 -18.92 5.41 -13.13
N LYS A 30 -19.52 4.23 -12.97
CA LYS A 30 -20.96 4.01 -13.04
C LYS A 30 -21.49 3.58 -11.67
N CYS A 31 -22.61 4.16 -11.26
CA CYS A 31 -23.38 3.64 -10.13
C CYS A 31 -24.44 2.69 -10.70
N LEU A 32 -24.38 1.42 -10.29
CA LEU A 32 -25.36 0.38 -10.59
C LEU A 32 -26.31 0.27 -9.40
N ARG A 33 -27.60 0.48 -9.61
CA ARG A 33 -28.64 0.33 -8.57
C ARG A 33 -29.35 -1.01 -8.68
N VAL A 34 -29.04 -1.96 -7.80
CA VAL A 34 -29.65 -3.29 -7.83
C VAL A 34 -30.82 -3.34 -6.87
N ARG A 35 -32.03 -3.64 -7.38
CA ARG A 35 -33.20 -3.92 -6.53
C ARG A 35 -33.29 -5.41 -6.26
N LEU A 36 -33.18 -5.80 -5.00
CA LEU A 36 -33.29 -7.19 -4.54
C LEU A 36 -34.76 -7.64 -4.56
N SER A 37 -34.97 -8.97 -4.58
CA SER A 37 -36.32 -9.57 -4.49
C SER A 37 -37.06 -9.23 -3.20
N SER A 38 -36.33 -8.81 -2.16
CA SER A 38 -36.88 -8.29 -0.89
C SER A 38 -37.42 -6.85 -1.00
N GLY A 39 -37.23 -6.18 -2.14
CA GLY A 39 -37.57 -4.76 -2.34
C GLY A 39 -36.50 -3.77 -1.90
N HIS A 40 -35.40 -4.23 -1.30
CA HIS A 40 -34.25 -3.40 -0.92
C HIS A 40 -33.44 -2.97 -2.16
N GLU A 41 -32.97 -1.72 -2.21
CA GLU A 41 -32.07 -1.24 -3.26
C GLU A 41 -30.64 -1.06 -2.75
N GLU A 42 -29.68 -1.70 -3.42
CA GLU A 42 -28.26 -1.57 -3.16
C GLU A 42 -27.58 -0.80 -4.29
N SER A 43 -26.60 0.03 -3.95
CA SER A 43 -25.81 0.79 -4.94
C SER A 43 -24.39 0.25 -5.00
N TYR A 44 -23.94 -0.10 -6.21
CA TYR A 44 -22.60 -0.58 -6.50
C TYR A 44 -21.88 0.43 -7.38
N PHE A 45 -20.67 0.85 -7.00
CA PHE A 45 -19.84 1.69 -7.86
C PHE A 45 -18.92 0.81 -8.70
N LEU A 46 -19.18 0.79 -10.01
CA LEU A 46 -18.37 0.11 -11.00
C LEU A 46 -17.44 1.13 -11.64
N LYS A 47 -16.12 0.90 -11.49
CA LYS A 47 -15.11 1.71 -12.15
C LYS A 47 -14.52 0.92 -13.31
N HIS A 48 -14.72 1.41 -14.51
CA HIS A 48 -14.15 0.88 -15.73
C HIS A 48 -12.99 1.75 -16.15
N TYR A 49 -11.95 1.11 -16.63
CA TYR A 49 -10.79 1.79 -17.15
C TYR A 49 -10.46 1.25 -18.54
N ASN A 50 -10.09 2.14 -19.46
CA ASN A 50 -9.60 1.76 -20.78
C ASN A 50 -8.08 1.81 -20.73
N PHE A 51 -7.45 0.65 -20.77
CA PHE A 51 -6.04 0.45 -20.47
C PHE A 51 -5.35 -0.37 -21.56
N ASN A 52 -4.10 -0.01 -21.83
CA ASN A 52 -3.19 -0.88 -22.55
C ASN A 52 -2.87 -2.14 -21.73
N LYS A 53 -2.53 -3.25 -22.40
CA LYS A 53 -2.06 -4.48 -21.75
C LYS A 53 -0.59 -4.40 -21.32
N ASP A 54 0.16 -3.41 -21.80
CA ASP A 54 1.57 -3.24 -21.53
C ASP A 54 1.83 -2.57 -20.17
N GLN A 55 3.04 -2.79 -19.64
CA GLN A 55 3.52 -2.07 -18.46
C GLN A 55 3.94 -0.64 -18.82
N PRO A 56 3.76 0.34 -17.91
CA PRO A 56 4.18 1.71 -18.16
C PRO A 56 5.70 1.83 -18.35
N PRO A 57 6.17 2.79 -19.17
CA PRO A 57 7.58 3.09 -19.29
C PRO A 57 8.20 3.40 -17.92
N VAL A 58 9.30 2.72 -17.59
CA VAL A 58 9.96 2.78 -16.27
C VAL A 58 10.27 4.21 -15.84
N GLU A 59 10.86 5.00 -16.74
CA GLU A 59 11.27 6.38 -16.41
C GLU A 59 10.08 7.29 -16.15
N GLU A 60 9.03 7.19 -16.96
CA GLU A 60 7.84 8.02 -16.83
C GLU A 60 7.11 7.74 -15.52
N LEU A 61 6.92 6.45 -15.17
CA LEU A 61 6.23 6.06 -13.93
C LEU A 61 7.02 6.52 -12.71
N CYS A 62 8.33 6.29 -12.70
CA CYS A 62 9.20 6.71 -11.60
C CYS A 62 9.18 8.23 -11.40
N ARG A 63 9.24 8.99 -12.51
CA ARG A 63 9.17 10.46 -12.48
C ARG A 63 7.82 10.95 -11.95
N MET A 64 6.72 10.31 -12.35
CA MET A 64 5.39 10.65 -11.86
C MET A 64 5.27 10.43 -10.35
N MET A 65 5.73 9.27 -9.84
CA MET A 65 5.70 8.97 -8.41
C MET A 65 6.56 9.94 -7.59
N ALA A 66 7.77 10.25 -8.07
CA ALA A 66 8.63 11.24 -7.41
C ALA A 66 7.99 12.64 -7.38
N ARG A 67 7.31 13.04 -8.45
CA ARG A 67 6.55 14.31 -8.48
C ARG A 67 5.39 14.32 -7.49
N LEU A 68 4.64 13.22 -7.40
CA LEU A 68 3.56 13.06 -6.43
C LEU A 68 4.12 13.23 -5.01
N HIS A 69 5.16 12.46 -4.67
CA HIS A 69 5.75 12.48 -3.34
C HIS A 69 6.33 13.86 -2.98
N SER A 70 7.06 14.48 -3.88
CA SER A 70 7.74 15.76 -3.61
C SER A 70 6.82 16.98 -3.49
N ARG A 71 5.57 16.93 -3.96
CA ARG A 71 4.66 18.11 -3.96
C ARG A 71 3.57 18.07 -2.91
N SER A 72 3.52 16.99 -2.16
CA SER A 72 2.48 16.66 -1.20
C SER A 72 2.82 17.27 0.19
N VAL A 73 1.81 17.79 0.92
CA VAL A 73 1.89 18.34 2.31
C VAL A 73 0.94 17.60 3.26
N SER A 74 1.45 17.06 4.37
CA SER A 74 0.65 16.35 5.40
C SER A 74 0.30 17.24 6.58
N PRO A 75 -0.86 17.01 7.23
CA PRO A 75 -1.28 17.80 8.37
C PRO A 75 -0.54 17.46 9.70
N ASN A 76 -0.53 16.22 10.25
CA ASN A 76 -0.38 16.10 11.74
C ASN A 76 0.31 14.84 12.38
N GLY A 77 1.30 14.12 11.79
CA GLY A 77 1.72 12.80 12.35
C GLY A 77 3.22 12.45 12.43
N ILE A 78 3.55 11.46 13.30
CA ILE A 78 4.87 10.80 13.45
C ILE A 78 4.82 9.42 12.79
N TRP A 79 5.77 9.16 11.89
CA TRP A 79 5.70 8.03 10.98
C TRP A 79 5.90 6.68 11.67
N GLU A 80 6.84 6.58 12.61
CA GLU A 80 7.09 5.34 13.39
C GLU A 80 5.79 4.83 14.03
N VAL A 81 5.05 5.73 14.69
CA VAL A 81 3.80 5.40 15.39
C VAL A 81 2.70 5.02 14.40
N PHE A 82 2.54 5.79 13.31
CA PHE A 82 1.53 5.51 12.30
C PHE A 82 1.75 4.13 11.65
N PHE A 83 2.98 3.86 11.19
CA PHE A 83 3.31 2.59 10.55
C PHE A 83 3.13 1.41 11.51
N SER A 84 3.61 1.52 12.76
CA SER A 84 3.47 0.47 13.76
C SER A 84 2.00 0.10 14.01
N ARG A 85 1.12 1.11 14.14
CA ARG A 85 -0.32 0.89 14.31
C ARG A 85 -0.94 0.20 13.10
N GLY A 86 -0.60 0.66 11.90
CA GLY A 86 -1.10 0.07 10.65
C GLY A 86 -0.69 -1.39 10.47
N LEU A 87 0.59 -1.71 10.70
CA LEU A 87 1.09 -3.09 10.59
C LEU A 87 0.43 -4.01 11.61
N ARG A 88 0.30 -3.58 12.87
CA ARG A 88 -0.37 -4.36 13.92
C ARG A 88 -1.84 -4.63 13.57
N HIS A 89 -2.54 -3.63 13.04
CA HIS A 89 -3.93 -3.80 12.62
C HIS A 89 -4.07 -4.88 11.54
N VAL A 90 -3.21 -4.87 10.51
CA VAL A 90 -3.28 -5.85 9.42
C VAL A 90 -2.87 -7.25 9.88
N LEU A 91 -1.92 -7.38 10.82
CA LEU A 91 -1.57 -8.66 11.45
C LEU A 91 -2.76 -9.23 12.24
N ASN A 92 -3.44 -8.41 13.04
CA ASN A 92 -4.65 -8.86 13.75
C ASN A 92 -5.76 -9.31 12.79
N LEU A 93 -5.94 -8.62 11.65
CA LEU A 93 -6.89 -9.04 10.61
C LEU A 93 -6.51 -10.36 9.95
N ARG A 94 -5.21 -10.63 9.79
CA ARG A 94 -4.73 -11.93 9.32
C ARG A 94 -5.13 -13.02 10.32
N ASP A 95 -4.91 -12.81 11.61
CA ASP A 95 -5.19 -13.83 12.65
C ASP A 95 -6.70 -14.15 12.77
N GLN A 96 -7.55 -13.19 12.39
CA GLN A 96 -9.00 -13.41 12.30
C GLN A 96 -9.43 -14.24 11.08
N ARG A 97 -8.61 -14.29 10.02
CA ARG A 97 -8.99 -14.84 8.71
C ARG A 97 -8.20 -16.09 8.31
N ALA A 98 -6.95 -16.20 8.75
CA ALA A 98 -6.06 -17.30 8.46
C ALA A 98 -5.90 -18.22 9.68
N THR A 99 -5.41 -19.44 9.46
CA THR A 99 -5.04 -20.32 10.56
C THR A 99 -3.91 -19.68 11.39
N PRO A 100 -4.00 -19.67 12.72
CA PRO A 100 -2.94 -19.16 13.58
C PRO A 100 -1.59 -19.85 13.29
N ASP A 101 -0.52 -19.07 13.15
CA ASP A 101 0.85 -19.57 12.99
C ASP A 101 1.70 -19.04 14.16
N PRO A 102 2.15 -19.91 15.09
CA PRO A 102 2.85 -19.48 16.30
C PRO A 102 4.26 -18.92 16.04
N ASP A 103 4.85 -19.21 14.90
CA ASP A 103 6.23 -18.83 14.55
C ASP A 103 6.38 -17.31 14.27
N PRO A 104 5.59 -16.67 13.38
CA PRO A 104 5.59 -15.21 13.26
C PRO A 104 5.19 -14.54 14.57
N ASP A 105 4.22 -15.08 15.31
CA ASP A 105 3.69 -14.48 16.53
C ASP A 105 4.74 -14.37 17.64
N ALA A 106 5.60 -15.38 17.78
CA ALA A 106 6.73 -15.35 18.72
C ALA A 106 7.78 -14.28 18.36
N MET A 107 7.88 -13.89 17.09
CA MET A 107 8.84 -12.88 16.61
C MET A 107 8.30 -11.45 16.64
N LEU A 108 6.97 -11.27 16.70
CA LEU A 108 6.34 -9.95 16.65
C LEU A 108 6.80 -9.00 17.77
N PRO A 109 6.95 -9.40 19.05
CA PRO A 109 7.43 -8.49 20.09
C PRO A 109 8.78 -7.86 19.73
N GLU A 110 9.75 -8.66 19.28
CA GLU A 110 11.07 -8.19 18.88
C GLU A 110 11.02 -7.28 17.64
N LEU A 111 10.13 -7.58 16.68
CA LEU A 111 9.89 -6.73 15.53
C LEU A 111 9.37 -5.34 15.95
N PHE A 112 8.35 -5.29 16.82
CA PHE A 112 7.69 -4.06 17.26
C PHE A 112 8.53 -3.24 18.25
N ASP A 113 9.22 -3.89 19.17
CA ASP A 113 9.91 -3.22 20.27
C ASP A 113 11.36 -2.86 19.92
N ARG A 114 11.98 -3.59 18.96
CA ARG A 114 13.36 -3.33 18.51
C ARG A 114 13.45 -2.86 17.08
N VAL A 115 13.01 -3.68 16.12
CA VAL A 115 13.37 -3.47 14.71
C VAL A 115 12.68 -2.25 14.12
N ILE A 116 11.38 -2.08 14.37
CA ILE A 116 10.62 -0.91 13.89
C ILE A 116 11.22 0.39 14.46
N PRO A 117 11.41 0.53 15.79
CA PRO A 117 12.14 1.66 16.37
C PRO A 117 13.51 1.89 15.76
N ARG A 118 14.32 0.83 15.57
CA ARG A 118 15.66 0.93 14.99
C ARG A 118 15.65 1.56 13.61
N LEU A 119 14.69 1.17 12.78
CA LEU A 119 14.64 1.56 11.38
C LEU A 119 13.91 2.88 11.13
N LEU A 120 12.85 3.16 11.91
CA LEU A 120 11.96 4.30 11.64
C LEU A 120 12.24 5.50 12.52
N ARG A 121 12.63 5.32 13.79
CA ARG A 121 12.92 6.44 14.69
C ARG A 121 14.01 7.37 14.15
N PRO A 122 15.13 6.87 13.59
CA PRO A 122 16.17 7.74 13.05
C PRO A 122 15.69 8.67 11.94
N LEU A 123 14.59 8.38 11.25
CA LEU A 123 14.05 9.25 10.20
C LEU A 123 13.57 10.62 10.75
N GLU A 124 13.21 10.68 12.03
CA GLU A 124 12.60 11.84 12.68
C GLU A 124 13.36 12.30 13.95
N THR A 125 14.54 11.73 14.23
CA THR A 125 15.45 12.13 15.33
C THR A 125 16.79 12.65 14.81
N GLY A 126 17.65 13.17 15.69
CA GLY A 126 18.95 13.75 15.29
C GLY A 126 18.81 14.93 14.32
N GLY A 127 17.77 15.75 14.49
CA GLY A 127 17.46 16.92 13.64
C GLY A 127 16.82 16.57 12.28
N ARG A 128 16.59 15.28 11.99
CA ARG A 128 15.92 14.85 10.76
C ARG A 128 14.41 14.95 10.91
N LYS A 129 13.73 15.14 9.78
CA LYS A 129 12.28 15.12 9.67
C LYS A 129 11.91 14.42 8.37
N ILE A 130 10.92 13.55 8.41
CA ILE A 130 10.31 13.05 7.18
C ILE A 130 9.56 14.21 6.54
N LYS A 131 9.69 14.35 5.23
CA LYS A 131 8.71 15.09 4.43
C LYS A 131 7.57 14.13 4.10
N PRO A 132 6.41 14.23 4.75
CA PRO A 132 5.32 13.32 4.46
C PRO A 132 4.77 13.58 3.04
N CYS A 133 4.58 12.49 2.32
CA CYS A 133 4.27 12.43 0.89
C CYS A 133 2.92 11.73 0.69
N LEU A 134 2.20 12.03 -0.40
CA LEU A 134 1.01 11.26 -0.75
C LEU A 134 1.43 9.93 -1.35
N VAL A 135 1.28 8.87 -0.58
CA VAL A 135 1.57 7.49 -0.96
C VAL A 135 0.30 6.92 -1.61
N HIS A 136 0.44 6.18 -2.72
CA HIS A 136 -0.67 5.47 -3.37
C HIS A 136 -1.18 4.32 -2.50
N GLY A 137 -0.28 3.65 -1.76
CA GLY A 137 -0.61 2.71 -0.68
C GLY A 137 -0.99 1.31 -1.14
N GLY A 138 -0.88 1.05 -2.43
CA GLY A 138 -1.29 -0.19 -3.09
C GLY A 138 -0.78 -0.27 -4.51
N LEU A 139 0.41 0.25 -4.80
CA LEU A 139 0.92 0.29 -6.17
C LEU A 139 1.67 -1.00 -6.52
N TRP A 140 1.12 -1.77 -7.44
CA TRP A 140 1.66 -3.02 -8.00
C TRP A 140 1.26 -3.09 -9.48
N TYR A 141 1.74 -4.09 -10.22
CA TYR A 141 1.47 -4.17 -11.66
C TYR A 141 -0.02 -4.14 -12.05
N GLY A 142 -0.92 -4.60 -11.17
CA GLY A 142 -2.36 -4.57 -11.41
C GLY A 142 -3.01 -3.18 -11.25
N ASN A 143 -2.29 -2.22 -10.66
CA ASN A 143 -2.75 -0.85 -10.38
C ASN A 143 -1.97 0.21 -11.18
N VAL A 144 -1.24 -0.23 -12.20
CA VAL A 144 -0.51 0.64 -13.14
C VAL A 144 -0.78 0.17 -14.56
N SER A 145 -0.92 1.10 -15.49
CA SER A 145 -1.11 0.81 -16.91
C SER A 145 -0.57 1.97 -17.76
N VAL A 146 -0.72 1.85 -19.07
CA VAL A 146 -0.41 2.88 -20.07
C VAL A 146 -1.71 3.41 -20.64
N ASP A 147 -1.82 4.73 -20.70
CA ASP A 147 -2.87 5.44 -21.43
C ASP A 147 -2.71 5.16 -22.94
N ASP A 148 -3.69 4.55 -23.57
CA ASP A 148 -3.62 4.16 -24.99
C ASP A 148 -3.44 5.37 -25.93
N ASP A 149 -4.04 6.52 -25.59
CA ASP A 149 -3.99 7.71 -26.45
C ASP A 149 -2.64 8.44 -26.35
N THR A 150 -2.02 8.44 -25.18
CA THR A 150 -0.83 9.26 -24.88
C THR A 150 0.45 8.48 -24.65
N GLY A 151 0.36 7.15 -24.48
CA GLY A 151 1.50 6.31 -24.13
C GLY A 151 2.09 6.59 -22.74
N ARG A 152 1.40 7.37 -21.90
CA ARG A 152 1.88 7.79 -20.58
C ARG A 152 1.41 6.85 -19.48
N PRO A 153 2.15 6.70 -18.37
CA PRO A 153 1.71 5.92 -17.23
C PRO A 153 0.42 6.48 -16.61
N ILE A 154 -0.47 5.57 -16.25
CA ILE A 154 -1.62 5.83 -15.37
C ILE A 154 -1.46 4.96 -14.12
N ILE A 155 -1.76 5.56 -12.97
CA ILE A 155 -1.90 4.86 -11.68
C ILE A 155 -3.35 4.95 -11.23
N TYR A 156 -3.89 3.88 -10.64
CA TYR A 156 -5.30 3.78 -10.29
C TYR A 156 -5.53 2.85 -9.09
N ASP A 157 -6.75 2.91 -8.55
CA ASP A 157 -7.15 2.23 -7.31
C ASP A 157 -6.25 2.56 -6.10
N PRO A 158 -6.09 3.86 -5.77
CA PRO A 158 -5.28 4.26 -4.62
C PRO A 158 -5.94 3.84 -3.30
N SER A 159 -5.13 3.30 -2.42
CA SER A 159 -5.39 3.20 -0.98
C SER A 159 -4.58 4.28 -0.26
N GLY A 160 -4.75 5.52 -0.74
CA GLY A 160 -3.78 6.58 -0.52
C GLY A 160 -3.82 7.18 0.87
N PHE A 161 -2.64 7.53 1.39
CA PHE A 161 -2.49 8.23 2.67
C PHE A 161 -1.18 9.02 2.70
N TRP A 162 -1.03 9.84 3.74
CA TRP A 162 0.15 10.67 3.95
C TRP A 162 1.22 9.89 4.73
N GLY A 163 2.39 9.67 4.13
CA GLY A 163 3.43 8.83 4.73
C GLY A 163 4.85 9.05 4.23
N HIS A 164 5.76 8.17 4.65
CA HIS A 164 7.13 8.17 4.15
C HIS A 164 7.18 7.63 2.72
N HIS A 165 7.84 8.34 1.79
CA HIS A 165 7.88 7.97 0.37
C HIS A 165 8.40 6.56 0.10
N GLU A 166 9.37 6.08 0.89
CA GLU A 166 9.93 4.73 0.74
C GLU A 166 8.91 3.61 1.05
N TYR A 167 7.81 3.92 1.74
CA TYR A 167 6.75 2.94 2.02
C TYR A 167 6.16 2.33 0.76
N GLU A 168 5.93 3.14 -0.29
CA GLU A 168 5.36 2.66 -1.56
C GLU A 168 6.20 1.53 -2.16
N LEU A 169 7.52 1.68 -2.01
CA LEU A 169 8.53 0.80 -2.57
C LEU A 169 8.55 -0.54 -1.85
N GLY A 170 8.02 -0.65 -0.62
CA GLY A 170 7.86 -1.92 0.07
C GLY A 170 7.03 -2.92 -0.76
N ASN A 171 6.00 -2.44 -1.47
CA ASN A 171 5.21 -3.30 -2.34
C ASN A 171 5.98 -3.72 -3.60
N TRP A 172 6.92 -2.90 -4.07
CA TRP A 172 7.68 -3.19 -5.29
C TRP A 172 8.76 -4.26 -5.07
N ARG A 173 9.13 -4.51 -3.81
CA ARG A 173 10.21 -5.44 -3.42
C ARG A 173 9.97 -6.85 -3.93
N SER A 174 8.72 -7.32 -3.86
CA SER A 174 8.37 -8.67 -4.28
C SER A 174 8.25 -8.78 -5.80
N SER A 175 8.91 -9.77 -6.38
CA SER A 175 8.86 -10.06 -7.83
C SER A 175 7.43 -10.28 -8.34
N ARG A 176 6.53 -10.79 -7.49
CA ARG A 176 5.10 -10.98 -7.81
C ARG A 176 4.40 -9.69 -8.24
N ASN A 177 4.90 -8.54 -7.77
CA ASN A 177 4.32 -7.23 -8.04
C ASN A 177 4.91 -6.58 -9.31
N LYS A 178 5.87 -7.23 -9.97
CA LYS A 178 6.51 -6.87 -11.26
C LYS A 178 7.02 -5.43 -11.37
N LEU A 179 7.34 -4.80 -10.23
CA LEU A 179 7.90 -3.44 -10.16
C LEU A 179 9.31 -3.40 -9.54
N THR A 180 9.93 -4.55 -9.25
CA THR A 180 11.23 -4.63 -8.56
C THR A 180 12.34 -3.93 -9.33
N ASN A 181 12.35 -4.02 -10.66
CA ASN A 181 13.31 -3.35 -11.54
C ASN A 181 13.11 -1.83 -11.66
N TYR A 182 12.02 -1.27 -11.12
CA TYR A 182 11.72 0.16 -11.18
C TYR A 182 12.39 0.94 -10.04
N MET A 183 12.74 0.26 -8.93
CA MET A 183 13.31 0.91 -7.74
C MET A 183 14.56 1.74 -8.04
N SER A 184 15.53 1.18 -8.78
CA SER A 184 16.78 1.88 -9.09
C SER A 184 16.55 3.15 -9.91
N THR A 185 15.54 3.15 -10.79
CA THR A 185 15.16 4.34 -11.57
C THR A 185 14.42 5.36 -10.72
N TYR A 186 13.57 4.92 -9.78
CA TYR A 186 12.90 5.81 -8.83
C TYR A 186 13.91 6.62 -8.00
N TYR A 187 14.98 5.98 -7.51
CA TYR A 187 16.00 6.67 -6.70
C TYR A 187 16.85 7.70 -7.47
N LYS A 188 16.79 7.73 -8.80
CA LYS A 188 17.36 8.85 -9.59
C LYS A 188 16.57 10.16 -9.41
N TYR A 189 15.31 10.07 -8.98
CA TYR A 189 14.40 11.20 -8.86
C TYR A 189 14.03 11.53 -7.41
N MET A 190 14.08 10.54 -6.52
CA MET A 190 13.79 10.72 -5.09
C MET A 190 14.82 9.95 -4.28
N GLU A 191 15.76 10.64 -3.66
CA GLU A 191 16.86 10.01 -2.93
C GLU A 191 16.35 9.22 -1.71
N PRO A 192 17.04 8.12 -1.34
CA PRO A 192 16.78 7.43 -0.08
C PRO A 192 16.93 8.36 1.13
N SER A 193 16.04 8.19 2.11
CA SER A 193 16.09 8.95 3.35
C SER A 193 17.30 8.56 4.20
N LYS A 194 17.88 9.51 4.92
CA LYS A 194 18.97 9.24 5.87
C LYS A 194 18.42 8.57 7.15
N PRO A 195 19.14 7.61 7.77
CA PRO A 195 20.41 7.02 7.32
C PRO A 195 20.23 6.13 6.09
N VAL A 196 21.09 6.27 5.08
CA VAL A 196 20.95 5.59 3.78
C VAL A 196 21.29 4.11 3.90
N GLU A 197 22.18 3.75 4.82
CA GLU A 197 22.53 2.37 5.16
C GLU A 197 21.34 1.54 5.66
N ASP A 198 20.32 2.19 6.22
CA ASP A 198 19.10 1.55 6.72
C ASP A 198 18.03 1.38 5.63
N PHE A 199 18.24 1.94 4.44
CA PHE A 199 17.26 1.97 3.35
C PHE A 199 16.73 0.58 2.98
N ASP A 200 17.62 -0.40 2.75
CA ASP A 200 17.18 -1.75 2.37
C ASP A 200 16.40 -2.44 3.50
N GLY A 201 16.80 -2.21 4.75
CA GLY A 201 16.06 -2.67 5.93
C GLY A 201 14.69 -2.04 6.06
N ARG A 202 14.56 -0.73 5.79
CA ARG A 202 13.26 -0.05 5.76
C ARG A 202 12.37 -0.59 4.66
N ASN A 203 12.91 -0.84 3.47
CA ASN A 203 12.15 -1.40 2.36
C ASN A 203 11.64 -2.82 2.66
N LEU A 204 12.47 -3.67 3.27
CA LEU A 204 12.09 -4.99 3.77
C LEU A 204 11.04 -4.89 4.90
N LEU A 205 11.18 -3.93 5.81
CA LEU A 205 10.16 -3.69 6.83
C LEU A 205 8.82 -3.25 6.22
N TYR A 206 8.84 -2.37 5.22
CA TYR A 206 7.63 -1.92 4.55
C TYR A 206 6.96 -3.03 3.72
N SER A 207 7.73 -3.99 3.16
CA SER A 207 7.14 -5.13 2.43
C SER A 207 6.24 -5.99 3.31
N LEU A 208 6.55 -6.13 4.61
CA LEU A 208 5.73 -6.89 5.57
C LEU A 208 4.27 -6.43 5.59
N ARG A 209 3.99 -5.12 5.47
CA ARG A 209 2.61 -4.61 5.39
C ARG A 209 1.88 -5.25 4.21
N PHE A 210 2.52 -5.28 3.04
CA PHE A 210 1.89 -5.76 1.81
C PHE A 210 1.79 -7.27 1.73
N HIS A 211 2.75 -8.00 2.34
CA HIS A 211 2.65 -9.45 2.52
C HIS A 211 1.51 -9.80 3.45
N THR A 212 1.44 -9.16 4.63
CA THR A 212 0.37 -9.39 5.60
C THR A 212 -1.00 -9.06 5.02
N ASN A 213 -1.13 -7.93 4.31
CA ASN A 213 -2.38 -7.59 3.65
C ASN A 213 -2.76 -8.60 2.56
N ALA A 214 -1.79 -9.16 1.83
CA ALA A 214 -2.11 -10.21 0.86
C ALA A 214 -2.64 -11.48 1.55
N CYS A 215 -2.10 -11.87 2.71
CA CYS A 215 -2.61 -13.00 3.48
C CYS A 215 -4.07 -12.81 3.93
N THR A 216 -4.54 -11.57 4.17
CA THR A 216 -5.94 -11.35 4.55
C THR A 216 -6.93 -11.59 3.40
N HIS A 217 -6.45 -11.57 2.14
CA HIS A 217 -7.24 -11.88 0.94
C HIS A 217 -7.07 -13.34 0.49
N PHE A 218 -5.92 -13.95 0.79
CA PHE A 218 -5.57 -15.31 0.42
C PHE A 218 -5.10 -16.10 1.66
N PRO A 219 -6.00 -16.37 2.62
CA PRO A 219 -5.64 -16.95 3.92
C PRO A 219 -5.09 -18.37 3.82
N ASP A 220 -5.43 -19.11 2.77
CA ASP A 220 -5.05 -20.51 2.57
C ASP A 220 -3.71 -20.68 1.81
N GLU A 221 -3.07 -19.58 1.39
CA GLU A 221 -1.80 -19.63 0.65
C GLU A 221 -0.60 -19.61 1.60
N GLU A 222 -0.15 -20.80 2.04
CA GLU A 222 0.99 -20.98 2.97
C GLU A 222 2.27 -20.25 2.51
N GLN A 223 2.52 -20.19 1.20
CA GLN A 223 3.66 -19.48 0.64
C GLN A 223 3.72 -18.01 1.10
N ARG A 224 2.58 -17.33 1.26
CA ARG A 224 2.55 -15.93 1.68
C ARG A 224 2.88 -15.75 3.15
N VAL A 225 2.49 -16.71 3.99
CA VAL A 225 2.86 -16.74 5.41
C VAL A 225 4.36 -16.98 5.55
N ASN A 226 4.93 -17.90 4.76
CA ASN A 226 6.37 -18.15 4.74
C ASN A 226 7.18 -16.91 4.34
N MET A 227 6.70 -16.09 3.39
CA MET A 227 7.35 -14.82 3.06
C MET A 227 7.42 -13.86 4.26
N ILE A 228 6.35 -13.76 5.06
CA ILE A 228 6.35 -12.91 6.27
C ILE A 228 7.39 -13.45 7.27
N LYS A 229 7.43 -14.76 7.46
CA LYS A 229 8.36 -15.41 8.40
C LYS A 229 9.80 -15.16 7.99
N ASP A 230 10.12 -15.36 6.72
CA ASP A 230 11.47 -15.17 6.20
C ASP A 230 11.92 -13.70 6.28
N ASP A 231 11.04 -12.76 5.92
CA ASP A 231 11.33 -11.33 6.01
C ASP A 231 11.52 -10.89 7.48
N VAL A 232 10.70 -11.37 8.42
CA VAL A 232 10.85 -11.07 9.86
C VAL A 232 12.13 -11.68 10.42
N ARG A 233 12.47 -12.92 10.08
CA ARG A 233 13.73 -13.56 10.51
C ARG A 233 14.95 -12.79 9.98
N GLU A 234 14.92 -12.38 8.71
CA GLU A 234 16.00 -11.62 8.12
C GLU A 234 16.15 -10.24 8.77
N LEU A 235 15.04 -9.57 9.07
CA LEU A 235 15.03 -8.31 9.83
C LEU A 235 15.64 -8.48 11.22
N LEU A 236 15.24 -9.52 11.97
CA LEU A 236 15.79 -9.80 13.29
C LEU A 236 17.28 -10.14 13.25
N ARG A 237 17.72 -10.86 12.21
CA ARG A 237 19.14 -11.19 11.98
C ARG A 237 19.97 -9.95 11.67
N ARG A 238 19.46 -9.04 10.83
CA ARG A 238 20.14 -7.79 10.46
C ARG A 238 20.22 -6.77 11.58
N TYR A 239 19.20 -6.75 12.45
CA TYR A 239 19.06 -5.79 13.54
C TYR A 239 19.02 -6.52 14.90
N PRO A 240 20.17 -7.06 15.35
CA PRO A 240 20.27 -7.84 16.58
C PRO A 240 20.05 -6.99 17.85
N PRO A 241 19.89 -7.62 19.04
CA PRO A 241 19.81 -6.90 20.31
C PRO A 241 20.90 -5.84 20.48
N GLY A 242 20.54 -4.68 21.06
CA GLY A 242 21.47 -3.57 21.28
C GLY A 242 21.65 -2.61 20.10
N CYS A 243 20.99 -2.85 18.96
CA CYS A 243 21.09 -1.95 17.82
C CYS A 243 20.28 -0.65 17.96
N LEU A 244 19.37 -0.54 18.93
CA LEU A 244 18.46 0.60 19.11
C LEU A 244 19.21 1.94 19.09
N PRO A 245 18.70 2.96 18.37
CA PRO A 245 19.32 4.27 18.37
C PRO A 245 19.29 4.84 19.79
N ALA A 246 20.36 5.55 20.16
CA ALA A 246 20.40 6.30 21.41
C ALA A 246 19.13 7.16 21.52
N VAL A 247 18.44 7.06 22.65
CA VAL A 247 17.30 7.93 22.92
C VAL A 247 17.89 9.31 23.14
N ASP A 248 17.66 10.26 22.23
CA ASP A 248 18.09 11.64 22.41
C ASP A 248 17.52 12.13 23.75
N ALA A 249 18.40 12.46 24.71
CA ALA A 249 18.07 12.79 26.09
C ALA A 249 17.14 14.03 26.26
N GLY A 250 16.76 14.68 25.16
CA GLY A 250 15.84 15.82 25.12
C GLY A 250 14.49 15.56 24.44
N ASN A 251 14.27 14.42 23.79
CA ASN A 251 12.98 14.07 23.21
C ASN A 251 12.33 12.95 24.04
N GLN A 252 11.41 13.34 24.92
CA GLN A 252 10.42 12.39 25.44
C GLN A 252 9.84 11.62 24.24
N GLN A 253 9.61 10.31 24.40
CA GLN A 253 8.78 9.55 23.48
C GLN A 253 7.60 10.44 23.10
N PRO A 254 7.38 10.71 21.81
CA PRO A 254 6.32 11.61 21.44
C PRO A 254 5.02 11.08 22.03
N SER A 255 4.45 11.85 22.97
CA SER A 255 3.21 11.49 23.62
C SER A 255 2.17 11.34 22.52
N VAL A 256 1.60 10.14 22.40
CA VAL A 256 0.39 9.92 21.62
C VAL A 256 -0.63 10.95 22.13
N PRO A 257 -1.09 11.91 21.30
CA PRO A 257 -2.16 12.78 21.74
C PRO A 257 -3.36 11.89 22.12
N PRO A 258 -3.94 12.06 23.31
CA PRO A 258 -5.05 11.25 23.75
C PRO A 258 -6.18 11.45 22.73
N ASN A 259 -6.56 10.36 22.08
CA ASN A 259 -7.76 10.19 21.27
C ASN A 259 -8.13 11.39 20.36
N LEU A 260 -7.95 11.23 19.05
CA LEU A 260 -8.95 11.74 18.10
C LEU A 260 -10.19 10.85 18.24
N ALA A 261 -10.82 10.89 19.42
CA ALA A 261 -12.20 10.56 19.55
C ALA A 261 -12.95 11.69 18.84
N GLN A 262 -13.62 11.33 17.74
CA GLN A 262 -14.69 12.10 17.13
C GLN A 262 -14.28 13.51 16.68
N SER A 263 -13.70 13.62 15.49
CA SER A 263 -13.90 14.82 14.67
C SER A 263 -14.42 14.38 13.31
N GLU A 264 -15.75 14.40 13.22
CA GLU A 264 -16.52 14.75 12.02
C GLU A 264 -16.12 13.97 10.76
N ILE A 265 -16.74 12.82 10.61
CA ILE A 265 -17.28 12.42 9.30
C ILE A 265 -18.23 13.55 8.92
N ALA A 266 -17.69 14.58 8.27
CA ALA A 266 -18.47 15.59 7.60
C ALA A 266 -19.26 14.87 6.52
N SER A 267 -20.54 14.70 6.81
CA SER A 267 -21.61 14.38 5.90
C SER A 267 -21.56 15.31 4.69
N HIS A 268 -20.90 14.91 3.60
CA HIS A 268 -21.11 15.43 2.27
C HIS A 268 -20.94 14.27 1.28
N GLY A 269 -22.07 13.75 0.83
CA GLY A 269 -22.21 12.64 -0.11
C GLY A 269 -23.52 11.92 0.12
#